data_AF-A0A430JPQ8-F1
#
_entry.id   AF-A0A430JPQ8-F1
#
_cell.length_a   1.000
_cell.length_b   1.000
_cell.length_c   1.000
_cell.angle_alpha   90.00
_cell.angle_beta   90.00
_cell.angle_gamma   90.00
#
_symmetry.space_group_name_H-M   'P 1'
#
loop_
_entity.id
_entity.type
_entity.pdbx_description
1 polymer ?
#
loop_
_entity_poly.entity_id
_entity_poly.type
_entity_poly.pdbx_seq_one_letter_code
_entity_poly.pdbx_strand_id
1 'polypeptide(L)'
;MKINRRDQFLADLYTLVSEQSSAAQDVLAALGDAPVQAYFLRPETVFDQDSVFDSVSIFCVTDSRLLILVSGVTYELSPAGELVTTVQSVGLGQIRDFQVTRRRVLDGPQSGALSMVSMRLRWGGGWAFDTFPASCDDPTCDADHGTVSVGGGDDAEILLDSSLADDIFARGLQFINELSGILAQR
;
A
#
# COMPACT_ATOMS: atom_id res chain seq x y z
N MET A 1 -25.79 2.93 -10.46
CA MET A 1 -25.77 3.17 -9.00
C MET A 1 -24.37 2.84 -8.52
N LYS A 2 -23.63 3.78 -7.91
CA LYS A 2 -22.30 3.46 -7.39
C LYS A 2 -22.46 2.51 -6.20
N ILE A 3 -21.66 1.45 -6.18
CA ILE A 3 -21.66 0.46 -5.10
C ILE A 3 -21.23 1.17 -3.80
N ASN A 4 -21.97 0.95 -2.72
CA ASN A 4 -21.60 1.41 -1.38
C ASN A 4 -21.53 0.21 -0.44
N ARG A 5 -20.31 -0.14 -0.01
CA ARG A 5 -19.97 -1.25 0.88
C ARG A 5 -19.57 -0.76 2.28
N ARG A 6 -19.94 0.48 2.66
CA ARG A 6 -19.55 1.05 3.96
C ARG A 6 -19.92 0.14 5.14
N ASP A 7 -21.13 -0.41 5.16
CA ASP A 7 -21.58 -1.25 6.27
C ASP A 7 -20.78 -2.57 6.34
N GLN A 8 -20.46 -3.16 5.19
CA GLN A 8 -19.61 -4.36 5.13
C GLN A 8 -18.17 -4.04 5.55
N PHE A 9 -17.62 -2.91 5.11
CA PHE A 9 -16.31 -2.43 5.54
C PHE A 9 -16.23 -2.28 7.06
N LEU A 10 -17.25 -1.67 7.68
CA LEU A 10 -17.32 -1.52 9.13
C LEU A 10 -17.42 -2.87 9.85
N ALA A 11 -18.28 -3.76 9.37
CA ALA A 11 -18.42 -5.09 9.94
C ALA A 11 -17.10 -5.86 9.90
N ASP A 12 -16.42 -5.85 8.75
CA ASP A 12 -15.12 -6.53 8.59
C ASP A 12 -14.02 -5.87 9.44
N LEU A 13 -13.97 -4.52 9.48
CA LEU A 13 -13.02 -3.77 10.31
C LEU A 13 -13.11 -4.16 11.78
N TYR A 14 -14.33 -4.27 12.30
CA TYR A 14 -14.55 -4.61 13.69
C TYR A 14 -14.35 -6.09 14.03
N THR A 15 -14.11 -6.95 13.02
CA THR A 15 -13.56 -8.28 13.27
C THR A 15 -12.06 -8.27 13.54
N LEU A 16 -11.35 -7.23 13.11
CA LEU A 16 -9.90 -7.12 13.21
C LEU A 16 -9.45 -6.21 14.36
N VAL A 17 -10.18 -5.12 14.61
CA VAL A 17 -9.86 -4.14 15.66
C VAL A 17 -11.10 -3.77 16.45
N SER A 18 -10.93 -3.34 17.70
CA SER A 18 -12.07 -2.84 18.48
C SER A 18 -12.62 -1.54 17.88
N GLU A 19 -13.92 -1.28 18.09
CA GLU A 19 -14.55 -0.02 17.68
C GLU A 19 -13.88 1.21 18.30
N GLN A 20 -13.27 1.06 19.48
CA GLN A 20 -12.57 2.11 20.19
C GLN A 20 -11.08 2.20 19.84
N SER A 21 -10.56 1.35 18.95
CA SER A 21 -9.16 1.40 18.52
C SER A 21 -8.85 2.71 17.78
N SER A 22 -7.61 3.20 17.88
CA SER A 22 -7.16 4.37 17.13
C SER A 22 -7.34 4.16 15.62
N ALA A 23 -6.96 2.99 15.10
CA ALA A 23 -7.15 2.64 13.69
C ALA A 23 -8.62 2.79 13.22
N ALA A 24 -9.58 2.31 14.01
CA ALA A 24 -11.00 2.48 13.70
C ALA A 24 -11.45 3.95 13.75
N GLN A 25 -11.07 4.68 14.80
CA GLN A 25 -11.46 6.08 14.95
C GLN A 25 -10.86 6.95 13.82
N ASP A 26 -9.58 6.76 13.51
CA ASP A 26 -8.85 7.58 12.56
C ASP A 26 -9.26 7.28 11.11
N VAL A 27 -9.52 6.01 10.75
CA VAL A 27 -10.05 5.70 9.42
C VAL A 27 -11.44 6.28 9.23
N LEU A 28 -12.29 6.28 10.26
CA LEU A 28 -13.64 6.84 10.18
C LEU A 28 -13.62 8.37 10.13
N ALA A 29 -12.75 9.01 10.90
CA ALA A 29 -12.52 10.44 10.83
C ALA A 29 -12.06 10.85 9.41
N ALA A 30 -11.13 10.09 8.82
CA ALA A 30 -10.64 10.36 7.47
C ALA A 30 -11.67 10.04 6.37
N LEU A 31 -12.47 8.98 6.56
CA LEU A 31 -13.50 8.58 5.61
C LEU A 31 -14.70 9.55 5.64
N GLY A 32 -15.05 10.08 6.81
CA GLY A 32 -16.29 10.85 7.01
C GLY A 32 -17.51 10.02 6.60
N ASP A 33 -18.47 10.64 5.93
CA ASP A 33 -19.69 10.00 5.40
C ASP A 33 -19.52 9.44 3.98
N ALA A 34 -18.29 9.40 3.45
CA ALA A 34 -18.06 8.98 2.08
C ALA A 34 -18.49 7.50 1.87
N PRO A 35 -19.20 7.19 0.77
CA PRO A 35 -19.45 5.81 0.35
C PRO A 35 -18.14 5.07 0.07
N VAL A 36 -18.11 3.78 0.42
CA VAL A 36 -16.96 2.89 0.15
C VAL A 36 -17.27 2.05 -1.08
N GLN A 37 -16.51 2.19 -2.16
CA GLN A 37 -16.68 1.37 -3.37
C GLN A 37 -15.94 0.04 -3.26
N ALA A 38 -14.69 0.09 -2.81
CA ALA A 38 -13.81 -1.05 -2.63
C ALA A 38 -12.95 -0.84 -1.39
N TYR A 39 -12.56 -1.91 -0.71
CA TYR A 39 -11.65 -1.83 0.42
C TYR A 39 -10.83 -3.11 0.57
N PHE A 40 -9.70 -2.99 1.27
CA PHE A 40 -8.88 -4.12 1.69
C PHE A 40 -8.36 -3.87 3.10
N LEU A 41 -8.55 -4.86 3.97
CA LEU A 41 -8.05 -4.86 5.33
C LEU A 41 -6.98 -5.94 5.43
N ARG A 42 -5.76 -5.54 5.76
CA ARG A 42 -4.63 -6.43 5.95
C ARG A 42 -4.21 -6.38 7.42
N PRO A 43 -4.54 -7.39 8.24
CA PRO A 43 -3.91 -7.54 9.54
C PRO A 43 -2.43 -7.87 9.34
N GLU A 44 -1.58 -7.25 10.14
CA GLU A 44 -0.14 -7.42 10.15
C GLU A 44 0.32 -7.63 11.59
N THR A 45 1.35 -8.44 11.77
CA THR A 45 1.98 -8.63 13.09
C THR A 45 3.34 -7.96 13.05
N VAL A 46 3.52 -6.92 13.87
CA VAL A 46 4.76 -6.16 13.95
C VAL A 46 5.55 -6.65 15.16
N PHE A 47 6.80 -7.04 14.90
CA PHE A 47 7.74 -7.45 15.93
C PHE A 47 8.66 -6.28 16.27
N ASP A 48 8.76 -5.97 17.55
CA ASP A 48 9.81 -5.15 18.14
C ASP A 48 10.64 -6.00 19.11
N GLN A 49 11.82 -5.53 19.54
CA GLN A 49 12.85 -6.32 20.22
C GLN A 49 12.31 -7.31 21.27
N ASP A 50 11.36 -6.86 22.10
CA ASP A 50 10.77 -7.67 23.17
C ASP A 50 9.24 -7.77 23.10
N SER A 51 8.59 -7.35 22.00
CA SER A 51 7.13 -7.24 21.95
C SER A 51 6.54 -7.51 20.57
N VAL A 52 5.28 -7.95 20.58
CA VAL A 52 4.50 -8.26 19.38
C VAL A 52 3.25 -7.41 19.40
N PHE A 53 3.01 -6.68 18.31
CA PHE A 53 1.88 -5.78 18.17
C PHE A 53 1.02 -6.17 16.97
N ASP A 54 -0.28 -6.14 17.17
CA ASP A 54 -1.24 -6.22 16.08
C ASP A 54 -1.30 -4.86 15.38
N SER A 55 -1.07 -4.88 14.07
CA SER A 55 -1.16 -3.75 13.16
C SER A 55 -2.22 -4.06 12.11
N VAL A 56 -2.78 -3.01 11.50
CA VAL A 56 -3.67 -3.13 10.36
C VAL A 56 -3.32 -2.08 9.31
N SER A 57 -3.19 -2.55 8.08
CA SER A 57 -3.18 -1.73 6.88
C SER A 57 -4.58 -1.73 6.27
N ILE A 58 -5.18 -0.55 6.11
CA ILE A 58 -6.54 -0.33 5.62
C ILE A 58 -6.47 0.47 4.32
N PHE A 59 -7.05 -0.07 3.25
CA PHE A 59 -7.21 0.61 1.98
C PHE A 59 -8.70 0.80 1.71
N CYS A 60 -9.14 2.03 1.45
CA CYS A 60 -10.54 2.36 1.16
C CYS A 60 -10.64 3.26 -0.07
N VAL A 61 -11.40 2.83 -1.06
CA VAL A 61 -11.68 3.59 -2.28
C VAL A 61 -13.07 4.19 -2.17
N THR A 62 -13.15 5.50 -2.28
CA THR A 62 -14.40 6.25 -2.38
C THR A 62 -14.62 6.71 -3.82
N ASP A 63 -15.65 7.52 -4.05
CA ASP A 63 -15.91 8.17 -5.32
C ASP A 63 -14.77 9.06 -5.84
N SER A 64 -13.97 9.64 -4.93
CA SER A 64 -13.04 10.71 -5.26
C SER A 64 -11.61 10.47 -4.83
N ARG A 65 -11.36 9.59 -3.86
CA ARG A 65 -10.03 9.36 -3.27
C ARG A 65 -9.81 7.90 -2.84
N LEU A 66 -8.55 7.50 -2.87
CA LEU A 66 -8.01 6.34 -2.15
C LEU A 66 -7.53 6.82 -0.77
N LEU A 67 -8.02 6.17 0.27
CA LEU A 67 -7.55 6.31 1.64
C LEU A 67 -6.67 5.11 1.97
N ILE A 68 -5.51 5.37 2.57
CA ILE A 68 -4.58 4.37 3.08
C ILE A 68 -4.35 4.71 4.54
N LEU A 69 -4.64 3.78 5.44
CA LEU A 69 -4.25 3.87 6.85
C LEU A 69 -3.30 2.72 7.17
N VAL A 70 -2.22 3.02 7.88
CA VAL A 70 -1.37 2.01 8.51
C VAL A 70 -1.32 2.29 10.00
N SER A 71 -1.57 1.29 10.83
CA SER A 71 -1.35 1.37 12.27
C SER A 71 -0.03 0.72 12.66
N GLY A 72 0.50 1.09 13.81
CA GLY A 72 1.71 0.49 14.35
C GLY A 72 2.03 1.01 15.74
N VAL A 73 3.23 0.68 16.19
CA VAL A 73 3.79 1.14 17.47
C VAL A 73 5.15 1.77 17.21
N THR A 74 5.44 2.85 17.91
CA THR A 74 6.76 3.51 17.90
C THR A 74 7.23 3.80 19.32
N TYR A 75 8.55 3.88 19.50
CA TYR A 75 9.21 4.26 20.74
C TYR A 75 10.08 5.52 20.58
N GLU A 76 9.98 6.21 19.44
CA GLU A 76 10.86 7.34 19.10
C GLU A 76 10.75 8.52 20.07
N LEU A 77 9.52 8.85 20.51
CA LEU A 77 9.27 10.00 21.36
C LEU A 77 8.97 9.62 22.82
N SER A 78 8.73 8.34 23.09
CA SER A 78 8.36 7.84 24.41
C SER A 78 8.89 6.43 24.66
N PRO A 79 9.63 6.19 25.77
CA PRO A 79 10.08 4.85 26.14
C PRO A 79 8.93 3.93 26.56
N ALA A 80 7.73 4.47 26.81
CA ALA A 80 6.54 3.67 27.10
C ALA A 80 5.87 3.10 25.84
N GLY A 81 6.30 3.53 24.65
CA GLY A 81 5.67 3.18 23.38
C GLY A 81 4.40 4.00 23.11
N GLU A 82 4.13 4.23 21.83
CA GLU A 82 2.97 4.97 21.35
C GLU A 82 2.31 4.20 20.21
N LEU A 83 0.98 4.13 20.24
CA LEU A 83 0.21 3.71 19.07
C LEU A 83 0.25 4.83 18.05
N VAL A 84 0.66 4.52 16.83
CA VAL A 84 0.69 5.45 15.72
C VAL A 84 -0.20 4.95 14.60
N THR A 85 -0.99 5.86 14.06
CA THR A 85 -1.75 5.68 12.82
C THR A 85 -1.27 6.74 11.84
N THR A 86 -1.01 6.32 10.61
CA THR A 86 -0.72 7.25 9.51
C THR A 86 -1.84 7.11 8.49
N VAL A 87 -2.52 8.22 8.18
CA VAL A 87 -3.55 8.26 7.15
C VAL A 87 -3.09 9.09 5.98
N GLN A 88 -3.14 8.50 4.79
CA GLN A 88 -2.92 9.18 3.53
C GLN A 88 -4.22 9.20 2.72
N SER A 89 -4.56 10.38 2.20
CA SER A 89 -5.72 10.58 1.34
C SER A 89 -5.27 11.10 -0.01
N VAL A 90 -5.42 10.28 -1.05
CA VAL A 90 -4.97 10.59 -2.40
C VAL A 90 -6.19 10.70 -3.30
N GLY A 91 -6.39 11.87 -3.91
CA GLY A 91 -7.44 12.03 -4.91
C GLY A 91 -7.20 11.03 -6.03
N LEU A 92 -8.22 10.27 -6.43
CA LEU A 92 -8.10 9.27 -7.50
C LEU A 92 -7.65 9.91 -8.84
N GLY A 93 -7.84 11.23 -9.00
CA GLY A 93 -7.40 11.96 -10.20
C GLY A 93 -5.95 12.44 -10.12
N GLN A 94 -5.32 12.30 -8.95
CA GLN A 94 -3.91 12.58 -8.73
C GLN A 94 -3.05 11.34 -8.96
N ILE A 95 -3.62 10.14 -8.86
CA ILE A 95 -2.96 8.89 -9.22
C ILE A 95 -2.75 8.91 -10.73
N ARG A 96 -1.50 9.18 -11.13
CA ARG A 96 -1.08 9.36 -12.52
C ARG A 96 -0.88 8.03 -13.23
N ASP A 97 -0.46 7.02 -12.47
CA ASP A 97 -0.05 5.75 -13.04
C ASP A 97 -0.13 4.64 -11.98
N PHE A 98 -0.33 3.41 -12.47
CA PHE A 98 -0.27 2.21 -11.65
C PHE A 98 0.27 1.02 -12.45
N GLN A 99 0.99 0.14 -11.76
CA GLN A 99 1.53 -1.08 -12.34
C GLN A 99 1.09 -2.29 -11.53
N VAL A 100 0.51 -3.29 -12.21
CA VAL A 100 0.18 -4.57 -11.57
C VAL A 100 1.13 -5.66 -12.08
N THR A 101 1.95 -6.21 -11.19
CA THR A 101 2.85 -7.32 -11.48
C THR A 101 2.29 -8.62 -10.91
N ARG A 102 2.29 -9.69 -11.70
CA ARG A 102 1.84 -11.03 -11.26
C ARG A 102 2.98 -12.02 -11.45
N ARG A 103 3.31 -12.77 -10.40
CA ARG A 103 4.27 -13.88 -10.47
C ARG A 103 3.54 -15.21 -10.30
N ARG A 104 3.98 -16.20 -11.05
CA ARG A 104 3.42 -17.56 -11.03
C ARG A 104 4.53 -18.56 -10.78
N VAL A 105 4.18 -19.68 -10.16
CA VAL A 105 5.08 -20.81 -9.99
C VAL A 105 5.44 -21.37 -11.37
N LEU A 106 6.73 -21.55 -11.66
CA LEU A 106 7.20 -21.97 -12.97
C LEU A 106 6.96 -23.48 -13.20
N ASP A 107 7.39 -24.32 -12.25
CA ASP A 107 7.45 -25.77 -12.40
C ASP A 107 6.84 -26.52 -11.21
N GLY A 108 6.60 -27.82 -11.39
CA GLY A 108 6.08 -28.72 -10.37
C GLY A 108 4.54 -28.78 -10.29
N PRO A 109 3.97 -29.44 -9.26
CA PRO A 109 2.53 -29.69 -9.17
C PRO A 109 1.65 -28.44 -9.11
N GLN A 110 2.22 -27.29 -8.74
CA GLN A 110 1.55 -25.99 -8.65
C GLN A 110 1.94 -25.06 -9.81
N SER A 111 2.56 -25.57 -10.88
CA SER A 111 2.94 -24.77 -12.04
C SER A 111 1.77 -23.94 -12.57
N GLY A 112 2.02 -22.66 -12.85
CA GLY A 112 1.03 -21.68 -13.25
C GLY A 112 0.21 -21.06 -12.10
N ALA A 113 0.26 -21.60 -10.87
CA ALA A 113 -0.41 -21.00 -9.73
C ALA A 113 0.13 -19.60 -9.44
N LEU A 114 -0.76 -18.68 -9.05
CA LEU A 114 -0.41 -17.30 -8.71
C LEU A 114 0.30 -17.29 -7.36
N SER A 115 1.58 -16.93 -7.34
CA SER A 115 2.39 -16.91 -6.10
C SER A 115 2.51 -15.52 -5.49
N MET A 116 2.37 -14.47 -6.31
CA MET A 116 2.49 -13.09 -5.85
C MET A 116 1.75 -12.14 -6.79
N VAL A 117 1.15 -11.10 -6.24
CA VAL A 117 0.64 -9.95 -6.97
C VAL A 117 1.10 -8.68 -6.27
N SER A 118 1.64 -7.73 -7.03
CA SER A 118 1.88 -6.38 -6.52
C SER A 118 1.16 -5.34 -7.36
N MET A 119 0.65 -4.29 -6.71
CA MET A 119 0.14 -3.08 -7.34
C MET A 119 0.93 -1.88 -6.82
N ARG A 120 1.67 -1.22 -7.70
CA ARG A 120 2.38 0.03 -7.40
C ARG A 120 1.58 1.21 -7.93
N LEU A 121 1.47 2.26 -7.13
CA LEU A 121 0.71 3.47 -7.40
C LEU A 121 1.64 4.69 -7.41
N ARG A 122 1.41 5.60 -8.36
CA ARG A 122 2.19 6.84 -8.51
C ARG A 122 1.30 8.05 -8.63
N TRP A 123 1.49 9.05 -7.78
CA TRP A 123 0.91 10.39 -7.84
C TRP A 123 1.95 11.52 -7.70
N GLY A 124 3.21 11.18 -7.45
CA GLY A 124 4.33 12.12 -7.37
C GLY A 124 4.45 12.83 -6.03
N GLY A 125 4.11 12.13 -4.94
CA GLY A 125 4.33 12.59 -3.57
C GLY A 125 5.78 12.42 -3.10
N GLY A 126 6.51 11.43 -3.60
CA GLY A 126 7.91 11.19 -3.28
C GLY A 126 8.76 10.74 -4.48
N TRP A 127 10.03 11.17 -4.50
CA TRP A 127 11.03 10.78 -5.50
C TRP A 127 12.36 10.48 -4.80
N ALA A 128 12.98 9.36 -5.17
CA ALA A 128 14.34 9.03 -4.83
C ALA A 128 15.23 9.19 -6.07
N PHE A 129 16.42 9.75 -5.88
CA PHE A 129 17.40 9.95 -6.96
C PHE A 129 18.75 9.39 -6.54
N ASP A 130 19.22 8.39 -7.28
CA ASP A 130 20.60 7.90 -7.18
C ASP A 130 21.48 8.69 -8.14
N THR A 131 22.45 9.41 -7.61
CA THR A 131 23.31 10.32 -8.40
C THR A 131 24.75 9.87 -8.33
N PHE A 132 25.38 9.71 -9.51
CA PHE A 132 26.76 9.25 -9.66
C PHE A 132 27.53 10.21 -10.57
N PRO A 133 28.87 10.31 -10.43
CA PRO A 133 29.71 10.95 -11.44
C PRO A 133 29.49 10.29 -12.81
N ALA A 134 29.40 11.10 -13.85
CA ALA A 134 29.34 10.59 -15.22
C ALA A 134 30.70 10.00 -15.60
N SER A 135 30.71 8.78 -16.17
CA SER A 135 31.91 8.12 -16.66
C SER A 135 32.07 8.27 -18.17
N CYS A 136 33.31 8.35 -18.64
CA CYS A 136 33.69 8.25 -20.04
C CYS A 136 34.39 6.91 -20.29
N ASP A 137 34.21 6.33 -21.48
CA ASP A 137 34.90 5.09 -21.88
C ASP A 137 36.39 5.32 -22.21
N ASP A 138 36.84 6.58 -22.26
CA ASP A 138 38.26 6.94 -22.45
C ASP A 138 39.01 6.96 -21.11
N PRO A 139 39.96 6.02 -20.88
CA PRO A 139 40.71 5.92 -19.63
C PRO A 139 41.75 7.05 -19.44
N THR A 140 41.95 7.88 -20.47
CA THR A 140 42.88 9.01 -20.44
C THR A 140 42.17 10.37 -20.35
N CYS A 141 40.84 10.37 -20.24
CA CYS A 141 40.05 11.58 -20.14
C CYS A 141 40.02 12.12 -18.70
N ASP A 142 40.57 13.33 -18.50
CA ASP A 142 40.54 14.06 -17.22
C ASP A 142 39.42 15.13 -17.17
N ALA A 143 38.47 15.10 -18.11
CA ALA A 143 37.39 16.07 -18.16
C ALA A 143 36.29 15.76 -17.14
N ASP A 144 35.70 16.80 -16.53
CA ASP A 144 34.50 16.66 -15.72
C ASP A 144 33.27 16.52 -16.63
N HIS A 145 32.70 15.31 -16.65
CA HIS A 145 31.49 15.00 -17.42
C HIS A 145 30.20 15.25 -16.64
N GLY A 146 30.29 15.84 -15.46
CA GLY A 146 29.16 16.10 -14.57
C GLY A 146 28.66 14.84 -13.89
N THR A 147 27.36 14.79 -13.64
CA THR A 147 26.70 13.69 -12.92
C THR A 147 25.55 13.12 -13.74
N VAL A 148 25.30 11.83 -13.55
CA VAL A 148 24.09 11.14 -14.04
C VAL A 148 23.24 10.81 -12.83
N SER A 149 21.94 11.12 -12.92
CA SER A 149 20.96 10.77 -11.90
C SER A 149 19.93 9.81 -12.48
N VAL A 150 19.65 8.74 -11.73
CA VAL A 150 18.54 7.83 -12.00
C VAL A 150 17.47 8.09 -10.96
N GLY A 151 16.27 8.45 -11.42
CA GLY A 151 15.13 8.76 -10.57
C GLY A 151 14.08 7.67 -10.60
N GLY A 152 13.51 7.38 -9.44
CA GLY A 152 12.35 6.49 -9.29
C GLY A 152 11.46 6.98 -8.15
N GLY A 153 10.16 6.74 -8.28
CA GLY A 153 9.19 7.09 -7.25
C GLY A 153 7.96 6.21 -7.38
N ASP A 154 7.75 5.34 -6.40
CA ASP A 154 6.49 4.67 -6.15
C ASP A 154 5.96 5.24 -4.83
N ASP A 155 4.71 5.71 -4.82
CA ASP A 155 4.15 6.38 -3.65
C ASP A 155 3.42 5.40 -2.71
N ALA A 156 2.88 4.31 -3.25
CA ALA A 156 2.38 3.18 -2.48
C ALA A 156 2.51 1.86 -3.24
N GLU A 157 2.71 0.77 -2.49
CA GLU A 157 2.68 -0.60 -3.01
C GLU A 157 1.75 -1.47 -2.18
N ILE A 158 0.88 -2.22 -2.85
CA ILE A 158 0.11 -3.31 -2.27
C ILE A 158 0.75 -4.59 -2.75
N LEU A 159 1.38 -5.34 -1.84
CA LEU A 159 2.03 -6.62 -2.12
C LEU A 159 1.26 -7.76 -1.46
N LEU A 160 0.87 -8.74 -2.27
CA LEU A 160 0.25 -9.99 -1.85
C LEU A 160 1.16 -11.13 -2.27
N ASP A 161 1.51 -12.02 -1.35
CA ASP A 161 2.31 -13.20 -1.62
C ASP A 161 1.78 -14.43 -0.86
N SER A 162 2.41 -15.58 -1.10
CA SER A 162 2.01 -16.86 -0.53
C SER A 162 2.18 -17.00 0.99
N SER A 163 2.74 -16.01 1.69
CA SER A 163 2.79 -15.99 3.16
C SER A 163 1.47 -15.55 3.79
N LEU A 164 0.61 -14.87 3.02
CA LEU A 164 -0.73 -14.48 3.47
C LEU A 164 -1.64 -15.70 3.58
N ALA A 165 -2.58 -15.65 4.53
CA ALA A 165 -3.70 -16.58 4.55
C ALA A 165 -4.50 -16.47 3.24
N ASP A 166 -5.00 -17.62 2.74
CA ASP A 166 -5.67 -17.71 1.44
C ASP A 166 -6.83 -16.71 1.28
N ASP A 167 -7.59 -16.48 2.34
CA ASP A 167 -8.74 -15.58 2.34
C ASP A 167 -8.31 -14.11 2.30
N ILE A 168 -7.23 -13.73 3.00
CA ILE A 168 -6.61 -12.40 2.93
C ILE A 168 -6.02 -12.17 1.54
N PHE A 169 -5.31 -13.16 0.98
CA PHE A 169 -4.78 -13.09 -0.38
C PHE A 169 -5.91 -12.88 -1.40
N ALA A 170 -7.00 -13.65 -1.29
CA ALA A 170 -8.15 -13.53 -2.19
C ALA A 170 -8.83 -12.16 -2.09
N ARG A 171 -9.05 -11.64 -0.87
CA ARG A 171 -9.62 -10.30 -0.66
C ARG A 171 -8.71 -9.20 -1.21
N GLY A 172 -7.40 -9.29 -0.98
CA GLY A 172 -6.43 -8.36 -1.55
C GLY A 172 -6.42 -8.39 -3.08
N LEU A 173 -6.47 -9.58 -3.68
CA LEU A 173 -6.49 -9.73 -5.14
C LEU A 173 -7.77 -9.15 -5.74
N GLN A 174 -8.91 -9.36 -5.09
CA GLN A 174 -10.17 -8.72 -5.47
C GLN A 174 -10.03 -7.19 -5.44
N PHE A 175 -9.50 -6.65 -4.34
CA PHE A 175 -9.29 -5.20 -4.21
C PHE A 175 -8.38 -4.63 -5.29
N ILE A 176 -7.25 -5.26 -5.60
CA ILE A 176 -6.34 -4.82 -6.68
C ILE A 176 -7.07 -4.78 -8.02
N ASN A 177 -7.89 -5.80 -8.33
CA ASN A 177 -8.64 -5.84 -9.58
C ASN A 177 -9.71 -4.73 -9.63
N GLU A 178 -10.42 -4.49 -8.52
CA GLU A 178 -11.43 -3.42 -8.44
C GLU A 178 -10.81 -2.02 -8.53
N LEU A 179 -9.73 -1.76 -7.79
CA LEU A 179 -9.00 -0.48 -7.86
C LEU A 179 -8.43 -0.25 -9.26
N SER A 180 -7.85 -1.26 -9.89
CA SER A 180 -7.38 -1.18 -11.28
C SER A 180 -8.53 -0.81 -12.23
N GLY A 181 -9.71 -1.42 -12.06
CA GLY A 181 -10.90 -1.10 -12.84
C GLY A 181 -11.41 0.32 -12.63
N ILE A 182 -11.39 0.82 -11.38
CA ILE A 182 -11.79 2.19 -11.03
C ILE A 182 -10.83 3.23 -11.64
N LEU A 183 -9.52 2.95 -11.60
CA LEU A 183 -8.49 3.85 -12.15
C LEU A 183 -8.47 3.82 -13.69
N ALA A 184 -8.72 2.68 -14.32
CA ALA A 184 -8.70 2.55 -15.78
C ALA A 184 -9.92 3.16 -16.49
N GLN A 185 -11.01 3.47 -15.76
CA GLN A 185 -12.21 4.12 -16.32
C GLN A 185 -12.10 5.65 -16.39
N ARG A 186 -10.95 6.21 -16.00
CA ARG A 186 -10.68 7.65 -15.97
C ARG A 186 -9.80 8.05 -17.13
#